data_AF-A0A348Z0U5-F1
#
_entry.id   AF-A0A348Z0U5-F1
#
_cell.length_a   1.000
_cell.length_b   1.000
_cell.length_c   1.000
_cell.angle_alpha   90.00
_cell.angle_beta   90.00
_cell.angle_gamma   90.00
#
_symmetry.space_group_name_H-M   'P 1'
#
loop_
_entity.id
_entity.type
_entity.pdbx_description
1 polymer ?
#
loop_
_entity_poly.entity_id
_entity_poly.type
_entity_poly.pdbx_seq_one_letter_code
_entity_poly.pdbx_strand_id
1 'polypeptide(L)'
;MSYREAYLWGKPYKKLNDEQKETRDKLIKAFRSYKTDMADIENKEILLNNGTLSEVEKKQLEISIEKDKLRLMYLDNLIKPLIKKDKELIYYKYIQGLTHSQIVQYSSYYNKLSSIQARASRIIGILTLRIDPLIFKENYNE
;
A
#
# COMPACT_ATOMS: atom_id res chain seq x y z
N MET A 1 -11.20 20.36 1.07
CA MET A 1 -11.90 19.12 1.48
C MET A 1 -11.32 18.66 2.80
N SER A 2 -12.11 18.66 3.87
CA SER A 2 -11.62 18.46 5.26
C SER A 2 -11.57 16.98 5.67
N TYR A 3 -10.74 16.66 6.66
CA TYR A 3 -10.67 15.34 7.29
C TYR A 3 -12.04 14.84 7.81
N ARG A 4 -12.92 15.78 8.19
CA ARG A 4 -14.28 15.52 8.68
C ARG A 4 -15.25 15.13 7.55
N GLU A 5 -15.09 15.71 6.36
CA GLU A 5 -15.87 15.36 5.18
C GLU A 5 -15.54 13.95 4.68
N ALA A 6 -14.27 13.51 4.73
CA ALA A 6 -13.92 12.13 4.40
C ALA A 6 -14.50 11.10 5.39
N TYR A 7 -14.76 11.51 6.64
CA TYR A 7 -15.22 10.63 7.72
C TYR A 7 -16.74 10.42 7.75
N LEU A 8 -17.53 11.40 7.29
CA LEU A 8 -19.00 11.31 7.23
C LEU A 8 -19.51 10.36 6.13
N TRP A 9 -18.65 9.97 5.19
CA TRP A 9 -19.00 9.12 4.05
C TRP A 9 -18.74 7.65 4.33
N GLY A 10 -19.32 7.08 5.39
CA GLY A 10 -19.17 5.67 5.77
C GLY A 10 -19.50 4.60 4.69
N LYS A 11 -19.83 5.01 3.45
CA LYS A 11 -20.03 4.18 2.25
C LYS A 11 -19.13 4.62 1.05
N PRO A 12 -17.78 4.71 1.13
CA PRO A 12 -16.97 5.03 -0.06
C PRO A 12 -16.93 3.83 -1.02
N TYR A 13 -16.88 2.61 -0.48
CA TYR A 13 -16.75 1.37 -1.26
C TYR A 13 -17.86 1.18 -2.30
N LYS A 14 -19.11 1.50 -1.96
CA LYS A 14 -20.26 1.38 -2.87
C LYS A 14 -20.37 2.53 -3.88
N LYS A 15 -19.49 3.53 -3.80
CA LYS A 15 -19.47 4.72 -4.66
C LYS A 15 -18.24 4.82 -5.55
N LEU A 16 -17.32 3.84 -5.48
CA LEU A 16 -16.22 3.78 -6.42
C LEU A 16 -16.77 3.48 -7.82
N ASN A 17 -16.40 4.28 -8.81
CA ASN A 17 -16.61 3.94 -10.22
C ASN A 17 -15.64 2.81 -10.63
N ASP A 18 -15.74 2.31 -11.87
CA ASP A 18 -14.95 1.14 -12.27
C ASP A 18 -13.44 1.41 -12.32
N GLU A 19 -13.02 2.60 -12.75
CA GLU A 19 -11.62 3.04 -12.72
C GLU A 19 -11.07 3.13 -11.27
N GLN A 20 -11.88 3.63 -10.35
CA GLN A 20 -11.51 3.69 -8.93
C GLN A 20 -11.46 2.30 -8.29
N LYS A 21 -12.30 1.35 -8.70
CA LYS A 21 -12.21 -0.05 -8.24
C LYS A 21 -10.92 -0.69 -8.74
N GLU A 22 -10.53 -0.44 -9.98
CA GLU A 22 -9.24 -0.92 -10.51
C GLU A 22 -8.06 -0.32 -9.73
N THR A 23 -8.10 0.99 -9.48
CA THR A 23 -7.09 1.70 -8.68
C THR A 23 -7.00 1.13 -7.26
N ARG A 24 -8.14 0.79 -6.64
CA ARG A 24 -8.19 0.12 -5.34
C ARG A 24 -7.51 -1.24 -5.39
N ASP A 25 -7.78 -2.04 -6.41
CA ASP A 25 -7.23 -3.40 -6.49
C ASP A 25 -5.71 -3.36 -6.71
N LYS A 26 -5.23 -2.40 -7.51
CA LYS A 26 -3.79 -2.09 -7.64
C LYS A 26 -3.17 -1.66 -6.31
N LEU A 27 -3.84 -0.79 -5.55
CA LEU A 27 -3.40 -0.38 -4.22
C LEU A 27 -3.32 -1.54 -3.22
N ILE A 28 -4.32 -2.42 -3.21
CA ILE A 28 -4.31 -3.62 -2.36
C ILE A 28 -3.13 -4.53 -2.75
N LYS A 29 -2.90 -4.73 -4.05
CA LYS A 29 -1.77 -5.51 -4.55
C LYS A 29 -0.44 -4.89 -4.11
N ALA A 30 -0.29 -3.57 -4.24
CA ALA A 30 0.91 -2.85 -3.82
C ALA A 30 1.18 -3.00 -2.31
N PHE A 31 0.16 -2.88 -1.46
CA PHE A 31 0.32 -3.14 -0.02
C PHE A 31 0.73 -4.58 0.29
N ARG A 32 0.20 -5.57 -0.45
CA ARG A 32 0.59 -6.98 -0.27
C ARG A 32 2.03 -7.26 -0.70
N SER A 33 2.53 -6.54 -1.69
CA SER A 33 3.91 -6.64 -2.15
C SER A 33 4.91 -5.91 -1.24
N TYR A 34 4.46 -5.04 -0.33
CA TYR A 34 5.32 -4.15 0.47
C TYR A 34 6.53 -4.86 1.11
N LYS A 35 6.33 -6.02 1.74
CA LYS A 35 7.43 -6.77 2.36
C LYS A 35 8.39 -7.36 1.34
N THR A 36 7.85 -7.86 0.24
CA THR A 36 8.64 -8.41 -0.85
C THR A 36 9.46 -7.31 -1.50
N ASP A 37 8.86 -6.14 -1.75
CA ASP A 37 9.54 -4.97 -2.32
C ASP A 37 10.70 -4.50 -1.41
N MET A 38 10.51 -4.49 -0.08
CA MET A 38 11.60 -4.18 0.86
C MET A 38 12.76 -5.17 0.77
N ALA A 39 12.45 -6.48 0.81
CA ALA A 39 13.46 -7.52 0.73
C ALA A 39 14.17 -7.53 -0.65
N ASP A 40 13.43 -7.23 -1.71
CA ASP A 40 13.95 -7.13 -3.08
C ASP A 40 14.94 -5.97 -3.21
N ILE A 41 14.62 -4.78 -2.65
CA ILE A 41 15.56 -3.66 -2.57
C ILE A 41 16.85 -4.06 -1.85
N GLU A 42 16.73 -4.67 -0.66
CA GLU A 42 17.90 -5.10 0.13
C GLU A 42 18.79 -6.06 -0.67
N ASN A 43 18.20 -7.06 -1.32
CA ASN A 43 18.92 -8.03 -2.15
C ASN A 43 19.59 -7.37 -3.36
N LYS A 44 18.90 -6.45 -4.04
CA LYS A 44 19.46 -5.71 -5.18
C LYS A 44 20.61 -4.81 -4.76
N GLU A 45 20.53 -4.15 -3.60
CA GLU A 45 21.62 -3.34 -3.06
C GLU A 45 22.86 -4.18 -2.72
N ILE A 46 22.68 -5.36 -2.12
CA ILE A 46 23.77 -6.32 -1.89
C ILE A 46 24.41 -6.72 -3.23
N LEU A 47 23.59 -7.05 -4.23
CA LEU A 47 24.09 -7.44 -5.55
C LEU A 47 24.90 -6.31 -6.23
N LEU A 48 24.43 -5.07 -6.11
CA LEU A 48 25.12 -3.88 -6.64
C LEU A 48 26.51 -3.71 -6.01
N ASN A 49 26.62 -3.97 -4.71
CA ASN A 49 27.85 -3.83 -3.93
C ASN A 49 28.86 -4.97 -4.13
N ASN A 50 28.42 -6.13 -4.63
CA ASN A 50 29.29 -7.30 -4.84
C ASN A 50 30.22 -7.19 -6.07
N GLY A 51 30.15 -6.11 -6.85
CA GLY A 51 31.18 -5.71 -7.81
C GLY A 51 31.31 -6.53 -9.10
N THR A 52 30.47 -7.55 -9.32
CA THR A 52 30.54 -8.50 -10.45
C THR A 52 29.72 -8.08 -11.68
N LEU A 53 28.88 -7.05 -11.56
CA LEU A 53 27.98 -6.60 -12.63
C LEU A 53 28.68 -5.68 -13.64
N SER A 54 28.27 -5.78 -14.91
CA SER A 54 28.61 -4.79 -15.94
C SER A 54 27.96 -3.43 -15.66
N GLU A 55 28.45 -2.35 -16.28
CA GLU A 55 27.88 -1.01 -16.10
C GLU A 55 26.41 -0.92 -16.53
N VAL A 56 26.03 -1.64 -17.59
CA VAL A 56 24.65 -1.67 -18.08
C VAL A 56 23.73 -2.35 -17.06
N GLU A 57 24.15 -3.49 -16.50
CA GLU A 57 23.39 -4.21 -15.48
C GLU A 57 23.27 -3.41 -14.19
N LYS A 58 24.34 -2.74 -13.75
CA LYS A 58 24.31 -1.85 -12.60
C LYS A 58 23.25 -0.77 -12.77
N LYS A 59 23.27 -0.08 -13.92
CA LYS A 59 22.31 0.99 -14.20
C LYS A 59 20.87 0.50 -14.23
N GLN A 60 20.61 -0.67 -14.83
CA GLN A 60 19.27 -1.28 -14.82
C GLN A 60 18.82 -1.63 -13.40
N LEU A 61 19.74 -2.15 -12.58
CA LEU A 61 19.48 -2.51 -11.20
C LEU A 61 19.17 -1.27 -10.33
N GLU A 62 19.94 -0.19 -10.47
CA GLU A 62 19.72 1.10 -9.80
C GLU A 62 18.33 1.68 -10.11
N ILE A 63 17.95 1.71 -11.39
CA ILE A 63 16.63 2.17 -11.83
C ILE A 63 15.53 1.31 -11.20
N SER A 64 15.73 -0.01 -11.14
CA SER A 64 14.77 -0.90 -10.49
C SER A 64 14.65 -0.62 -8.99
N ILE A 65 15.78 -0.43 -8.28
CA ILE A 65 15.79 -0.10 -6.84
C ILE A 65 15.04 1.22 -6.61
N GLU A 66 15.31 2.24 -7.42
CA GLU A 66 14.68 3.55 -7.30
C GLU A 66 13.16 3.45 -7.47
N LYS A 67 12.70 2.68 -8.46
CA LYS A 67 11.27 2.43 -8.70
C LYS A 67 10.58 1.76 -7.50
N ASP A 68 11.21 0.76 -6.90
CA ASP A 68 10.67 0.05 -5.74
C ASP A 68 10.65 0.97 -4.50
N LYS A 69 11.73 1.72 -4.24
CA LYS A 69 11.82 2.70 -3.15
C LYS A 69 10.75 3.78 -3.27
N LEU A 70 10.56 4.30 -4.48
CA LEU A 70 9.56 5.32 -4.76
C LEU A 70 8.14 4.81 -4.43
N ARG A 71 7.81 3.58 -4.86
CA ARG A 71 6.53 2.94 -4.54
C ARG A 71 6.33 2.79 -3.04
N LEU A 72 7.32 2.30 -2.30
CA LEU A 72 7.25 2.15 -0.84
C LEU A 72 7.04 3.50 -0.15
N MET A 73 7.78 4.54 -0.57
CA MET A 73 7.62 5.90 -0.06
C MET A 73 6.20 6.44 -0.29
N TYR A 74 5.60 6.16 -1.45
CA TYR A 74 4.20 6.51 -1.70
C TYR A 74 3.23 5.79 -0.76
N LEU A 75 3.39 4.49 -0.57
CA LEU A 75 2.56 3.70 0.35
C LEU A 75 2.66 4.23 1.79
N ASP A 76 3.87 4.57 2.23
CA ASP A 76 4.11 5.16 3.55
C ASP A 76 3.45 6.54 3.68
N ASN A 77 3.56 7.39 2.67
CA ASN A 77 2.92 8.71 2.65
C ASN A 77 1.39 8.64 2.69
N LEU A 78 0.79 7.59 2.12
CA LEU A 78 -0.65 7.35 2.20
C LEU A 78 -1.09 6.91 3.60
N ILE A 79 -0.29 6.09 4.28
CA ILE A 79 -0.60 5.57 5.63
C ILE A 79 -0.29 6.62 6.72
N LYS A 80 0.78 7.41 6.56
CA LYS A 80 1.29 8.38 7.54
C LYS A 80 0.21 9.31 8.14
N PRO A 81 -0.74 9.89 7.39
CA PRO A 81 -1.77 10.76 7.96
C PRO A 81 -2.92 10.02 8.65
N LEU A 82 -2.97 8.69 8.61
CA LEU A 82 -4.01 7.91 9.28
C LEU A 82 -3.81 7.92 10.81
N ILE A 83 -4.92 7.75 11.54
CA ILE A 83 -4.88 7.53 12.99
C ILE A 83 -4.31 6.14 13.31
N LYS A 84 -3.76 5.97 14.52
CA LYS A 84 -3.05 4.74 14.94
C LYS A 84 -3.81 3.44 14.61
N LYS A 85 -5.09 3.36 14.99
CA LYS A 85 -5.92 2.17 14.72
C LYS A 85 -6.08 1.85 13.23
N ASP A 86 -6.16 2.88 12.38
CA ASP A 86 -6.33 2.69 10.95
C ASP A 86 -5.00 2.28 10.28
N LYS A 87 -3.87 2.82 10.77
CA LYS A 87 -2.53 2.38 10.36
C LYS A 87 -2.32 0.90 10.68
N GLU A 88 -2.63 0.52 11.92
CA GLU A 88 -2.53 -0.87 12.37
C GLU A 88 -3.40 -1.78 11.51
N LEU A 89 -4.64 -1.36 11.21
CA LEU A 89 -5.53 -2.15 10.35
C LEU A 89 -4.99 -2.31 8.93
N ILE A 90 -4.41 -1.28 8.32
CA ILE A 90 -3.76 -1.41 7.00
C ILE A 90 -2.59 -2.38 7.08
N TYR A 91 -1.73 -2.21 8.09
CA TYR A 91 -0.55 -3.06 8.28
C TYR A 91 -0.94 -4.52 8.46
N TYR A 92 -1.85 -4.83 9.38
CA TYR A 92 -2.27 -6.20 9.61
C TYR A 92 -3.05 -6.79 8.45
N LYS A 93 -4.00 -6.04 7.86
CA LYS A 93 -4.89 -6.61 6.84
C LYS A 93 -4.22 -6.75 5.47
N TYR A 94 -3.50 -5.72 5.03
CA TYR A 94 -3.05 -5.62 3.64
C TYR A 94 -1.55 -5.86 3.49
N ILE A 95 -0.72 -5.48 4.49
CA ILE A 95 0.73 -5.72 4.45
C ILE A 95 1.09 -7.10 5.03
N GLN A 96 0.51 -7.48 6.16
CA GLN A 96 0.74 -8.78 6.81
C GLN A 96 -0.16 -9.89 6.27
N GLY A 97 -1.26 -9.53 5.58
CA GLY A 97 -2.20 -10.51 5.01
C GLY A 97 -3.06 -11.23 6.05
N LEU A 98 -3.20 -10.71 7.27
CA LEU A 98 -3.98 -11.35 8.33
C LEU A 98 -5.47 -11.41 7.98
N THR A 99 -6.10 -12.50 8.41
CA THR A 99 -7.56 -12.65 8.40
C THR A 99 -8.20 -11.71 9.42
N HIS A 100 -9.49 -11.38 9.26
CA HIS A 100 -10.17 -10.54 10.25
C HIS A 100 -10.17 -11.19 11.64
N SER A 101 -10.26 -12.53 11.72
CA SER A 101 -10.20 -13.27 12.99
C SER A 101 -8.84 -13.12 13.68
N GLN A 102 -7.75 -13.22 12.94
CA GLN A 102 -6.41 -12.98 13.48
C GLN A 102 -6.25 -11.53 13.95
N ILE A 103 -6.80 -10.56 13.21
CA ILE A 103 -6.75 -9.15 13.63
C ILE A 103 -7.48 -8.93 14.96
N VAL A 104 -8.61 -9.60 15.21
CA VAL A 104 -9.30 -9.54 16.51
C VAL A 104 -8.41 -10.04 17.65
N GLN A 105 -7.57 -11.05 17.39
CA GLN A 105 -6.70 -11.66 18.40
C GLN A 105 -5.48 -10.79 18.71
N TYR A 106 -4.91 -10.11 17.71
CA TYR A 106 -3.66 -9.35 17.87
C TYR A 106 -3.87 -7.85 18.11
N SER A 107 -5.01 -7.29 17.70
CA SER A 107 -5.26 -5.86 17.80
C SER A 107 -5.70 -5.44 19.20
N SER A 108 -5.12 -4.34 19.68
CA SER A 108 -5.62 -3.64 20.89
C SER A 108 -6.85 -2.77 20.64
N TYR A 109 -7.20 -2.53 19.36
CA TYR A 109 -8.28 -1.60 18.96
C TYR A 109 -9.54 -2.30 18.45
N TYR A 110 -9.41 -3.53 17.93
CA TYR A 110 -10.50 -4.22 17.25
C TYR A 110 -10.87 -5.53 17.94
N ASN A 111 -12.06 -5.58 18.53
CA ASN A 111 -12.58 -6.76 19.24
C ASN A 111 -13.77 -7.45 18.52
N LYS A 112 -14.20 -6.94 17.36
CA LYS A 112 -15.35 -7.47 16.60
C LYS A 112 -15.05 -7.56 15.11
N LEU A 113 -15.34 -8.71 14.51
CA LEU A 113 -15.13 -9.00 13.07
C LEU A 113 -15.83 -7.99 12.15
N SER A 114 -17.11 -7.70 12.42
CA SER A 114 -17.91 -6.77 11.59
C SER A 114 -17.35 -5.35 11.58
N SER A 115 -16.78 -4.91 12.71
CA SER A 115 -16.11 -3.61 12.84
C SER A 115 -14.87 -3.54 11.95
N ILE A 116 -14.05 -4.61 11.96
CA ILE A 116 -12.84 -4.72 11.13
C ILE A 116 -13.20 -4.67 9.66
N GLN A 117 -14.15 -5.49 9.21
CA GLN A 117 -14.55 -5.54 7.80
C GLN A 117 -15.03 -4.18 7.30
N ALA A 118 -15.98 -3.56 8.02
CA ALA A 118 -16.51 -2.25 7.64
C ALA A 118 -15.42 -1.16 7.66
N ARG A 119 -14.48 -1.23 8.61
CA ARG A 119 -13.39 -0.25 8.72
C ARG A 119 -12.32 -0.45 7.64
N ALA A 120 -11.93 -1.68 7.35
CA ALA A 120 -10.95 -2.01 6.32
C ALA A 120 -11.43 -1.58 4.93
N SER A 121 -12.70 -1.85 4.60
CA SER A 121 -13.31 -1.38 3.34
C SER A 121 -13.39 0.13 3.26
N ARG A 122 -13.61 0.81 4.39
CA ARG A 122 -13.67 2.28 4.43
C ARG A 122 -12.29 2.91 4.23
N ILE A 123 -11.28 2.46 4.97
CA ILE A 123 -9.94 3.05 4.89
C ILE A 123 -9.38 2.84 3.48
N ILE A 124 -9.46 1.63 2.94
CA ILE A 124 -8.93 1.37 1.59
C ILE A 124 -9.63 2.23 0.54
N GLY A 125 -10.96 2.40 0.64
CA GLY A 125 -11.69 3.30 -0.25
C GLY A 125 -11.26 4.77 -0.10
N ILE A 126 -10.96 5.25 1.11
CA ILE A 126 -10.42 6.60 1.32
C ILE A 126 -9.02 6.72 0.70
N LEU A 127 -8.15 5.73 0.87
CA LEU A 127 -6.81 5.74 0.29
C LEU A 127 -6.87 5.71 -1.24
N THR A 128 -7.78 4.94 -1.83
CA THR A 128 -8.04 4.91 -3.28
C THR A 128 -8.46 6.29 -3.81
N LEU A 129 -9.22 7.08 -3.07
CA LEU A 129 -9.62 8.42 -3.51
C LEU A 129 -8.51 9.48 -3.34
N ARG A 130 -7.47 9.15 -2.57
CA ARG A 130 -6.33 10.04 -2.29
C ARG A 130 -5.10 9.72 -3.12
N ILE A 131 -5.07 8.54 -3.75
CA ILE A 131 -3.95 8.15 -4.58
C ILE A 131 -4.09 8.79 -5.95
N ASP A 132 -2.97 9.28 -6.47
CA ASP A 132 -2.87 9.61 -7.88
C ASP A 132 -2.80 8.28 -8.67
N PRO A 133 -3.77 7.96 -9.55
CA PRO A 133 -3.76 6.72 -10.33
C PRO A 133 -2.51 6.57 -11.20
N LEU A 134 -1.82 7.68 -11.53
CA LEU A 134 -0.56 7.68 -12.27
C LEU A 134 0.56 6.94 -11.53
N ILE A 135 0.50 6.83 -10.19
CA ILE A 135 1.47 6.06 -9.38
C ILE A 135 1.50 4.58 -9.76
N PHE A 136 0.40 4.05 -10.31
CA PHE A 136 0.31 2.66 -10.76
C PHE A 136 0.43 2.48 -12.27
N LYS A 137 0.66 3.55 -13.05
CA LYS A 137 0.97 3.38 -14.47
C LYS A 137 2.37 2.79 -14.57
N GLU A 138 2.48 1.64 -15.22
CA GLU A 138 3.77 0.98 -15.42
C GLU A 138 4.67 1.70 -16.44
N ASN A 139 4.18 2.79 -17.06
CA ASN A 139 4.84 3.45 -18.17
C ASN A 139 5.41 4.83 -17.77
N TYR A 140 6.70 4.83 -17.46
CA TYR A 140 7.60 5.89 -17.92
C TYR A 140 8.61 5.22 -18.85
N ASN A 141 8.11 4.77 -20.01
CA ASN A 141 8.85 4.41 -21.23
C ASN A 141 7.83 3.81 -22.24
N GLU A 142 7.06 4.68 -22.87
CA GLU A 142 6.87 4.60 -24.33
C GLU A 142 7.61 5.77 -24.94
#